data_AF-A0A7D9EKT7-F1
#
_entry.id   AF-A0A7D9EKT7-F1
#
_cell.length_a   1.000
_cell.length_b   1.000
_cell.length_c   1.000
_cell.angle_alpha   90.00
_cell.angle_beta   90.00
_cell.angle_gamma   90.00
#
_symmetry.space_group_name_H-M   'P 1'
#
loop_
_entity.id
_entity.type
_entity.pdbx_description
1 polymer ?
#
loop_
_entity_poly.entity_id
_entity_poly.type
_entity_poly.pdbx_seq_one_letter_code
_entity_poly.pdbx_strand_id
1 'polypeptide(L)'
;MKRGEVRREFLPKVSTKYITGYFKKPVVKQINSAKLDGLVNVQLLEEILPESICLNLRAELSSKLHESAKDCLDVNKEKSETFVVDVPGFGMVDRDRLQEMIRLHNLHKTVREVQEERVWLTNTENHLSSSKGSMELLKPVKSYVDVLWTSEETDKVFGLHIKDAKRLVCNRWFSDDLIGYFFSMFNTLSEEHAFLVFDPLMSNPARLLQRVRDVIKVTTKYLHFALNIKNTGINSATTIGNGNHWVYVLVPTDGENIIYGDPKGWQTPENLRSCFEPLIKMLRERDGREPNITVKQNIMHHPHFGHVHHCVKGCSAHFPVQTCQELCGGIVVLVCSASIMLPDFWHDMIFGEKSINNPTTENKTLRRLMRQPSSHAVMWRSLMIAWVIEKNIMNVGFGPLLQFSPPVPIIHPHNYDLDFPPIGAADHGERRPKG
;
A
#
# COMPACT_ATOMS: atom_id res chain seq x y z
N MET A 1 -3.60 5.51 -47.54
CA MET A 1 -5.02 5.84 -47.27
C MET A 1 -5.84 4.56 -47.35
N LYS A 2 -6.06 3.87 -46.22
CA LYS A 2 -7.11 2.86 -46.00
C LYS A 2 -7.28 2.76 -44.47
N ARG A 3 -8.49 3.07 -44.00
CA ARG A 3 -8.89 3.11 -42.59
C ARG A 3 -8.90 1.68 -42.04
N GLY A 4 -8.13 1.42 -41.01
CA GLY A 4 -8.12 0.15 -40.28
C GLY A 4 -9.25 0.11 -39.26
N GLU A 5 -10.05 -0.95 -39.33
CA GLU A 5 -11.20 -1.21 -38.47
C GLU A 5 -10.80 -1.40 -37.00
N VAL A 6 -11.54 -0.74 -36.12
CA VAL A 6 -11.48 -0.90 -34.67
C VAL A 6 -12.04 -2.29 -34.33
N ARG A 7 -11.21 -3.16 -33.74
CA ARG A 7 -11.67 -4.38 -33.05
C ARG A 7 -12.62 -3.96 -31.92
N ARG A 8 -13.91 -4.22 -32.09
CA ARG A 8 -14.90 -4.13 -31.00
C ARG A 8 -14.67 -5.30 -30.05
N GLU A 9 -14.20 -5.01 -28.85
CA GLU A 9 -14.41 -5.90 -27.71
C GLU A 9 -15.92 -6.14 -27.58
N PHE A 10 -16.31 -7.40 -27.31
CA PHE A 10 -17.70 -7.81 -27.12
C PHE A 10 -18.23 -7.20 -25.82
N LEU A 11 -18.66 -5.94 -25.89
CA LEU A 11 -19.46 -5.32 -24.84
C LEU A 11 -20.90 -5.87 -24.93
N PRO A 12 -21.50 -6.34 -23.82
CA PRO A 12 -22.91 -6.71 -23.79
C PRO A 12 -23.77 -5.55 -24.29
N LYS A 13 -24.68 -5.80 -25.23
CA LYS A 13 -25.59 -4.76 -25.71
C LYS A 13 -26.68 -4.52 -24.68
N VAL A 14 -26.67 -3.36 -24.03
CA VAL A 14 -27.77 -2.96 -23.16
C VAL A 14 -29.01 -2.65 -23.99
N SER A 15 -30.04 -3.48 -23.81
CA SER A 15 -31.31 -3.41 -24.53
C SER A 15 -32.36 -2.67 -23.69
N THR A 16 -33.05 -1.68 -24.27
CA THR A 16 -34.26 -1.09 -23.70
C THR A 16 -35.45 -2.02 -23.92
N LYS A 17 -35.58 -3.05 -23.08
CA LYS A 17 -36.82 -3.85 -23.02
C LYS A 17 -37.60 -3.49 -21.76
N TYR A 18 -38.77 -2.91 -21.96
CA TYR A 18 -39.78 -2.71 -20.92
C TYR A 18 -40.34 -4.07 -20.51
N ILE A 19 -40.16 -4.47 -19.25
CA ILE A 19 -40.74 -5.72 -18.74
C ILE A 19 -41.84 -5.37 -17.74
N THR A 20 -43.09 -5.52 -18.18
CA THR A 20 -44.26 -5.58 -17.29
C THR A 20 -44.59 -7.04 -17.02
N GLY A 21 -44.38 -7.49 -15.77
CA GLY A 21 -45.04 -8.67 -15.21
C GLY A 21 -44.27 -9.99 -15.21
N TYR A 22 -44.22 -10.59 -14.01
CA TYR A 22 -43.96 -12.00 -13.64
C TYR A 22 -42.73 -12.71 -14.23
N PHE A 23 -41.60 -12.59 -13.52
CA PHE A 23 -40.52 -13.57 -13.64
C PHE A 23 -40.87 -14.85 -12.87
N LYS A 24 -40.92 -15.98 -13.59
CA LYS A 24 -40.62 -17.28 -13.00
C LYS A 24 -39.19 -17.20 -12.47
N LYS A 25 -39.04 -17.29 -11.14
CA LYS A 25 -37.74 -17.39 -10.47
C LYS A 25 -36.88 -18.46 -11.16
N PRO A 26 -35.73 -18.13 -11.75
CA PRO A 26 -34.68 -19.11 -11.90
C PRO A 26 -34.29 -19.55 -10.49
N VAL A 27 -34.00 -20.84 -10.31
CA VAL A 27 -33.61 -21.42 -9.03
C VAL A 27 -32.25 -20.85 -8.61
N VAL A 28 -32.26 -19.68 -7.98
CA VAL A 28 -31.29 -19.39 -6.92
C VAL A 28 -31.77 -20.30 -5.80
N LYS A 29 -31.05 -21.41 -5.54
CA LYS A 29 -31.22 -22.13 -4.28
C LYS A 29 -31.17 -21.06 -3.21
N GLN A 30 -32.26 -20.90 -2.46
CA GLN A 30 -32.34 -19.96 -1.36
C GLN A 30 -31.05 -20.10 -0.55
N ILE A 31 -30.18 -19.10 -0.63
CA ILE A 31 -29.06 -18.97 0.29
C ILE A 31 -29.75 -18.59 1.60
N ASN A 32 -30.20 -19.62 2.33
CA ASN A 32 -30.65 -19.48 3.69
C ASN A 32 -29.53 -18.77 4.44
N SER A 33 -29.91 -17.84 5.31
CA SER A 33 -29.05 -17.04 6.18
C SER A 33 -28.31 -17.85 7.25
N ALA A 34 -27.82 -19.05 6.90
CA ALA A 34 -27.27 -20.03 7.81
C ALA A 34 -25.79 -20.29 7.49
N LYS A 35 -24.97 -19.78 8.44
CA LYS A 35 -23.54 -20.06 8.68
C LYS A 35 -22.56 -19.44 7.68
N LEU A 36 -21.64 -18.64 8.24
CA LEU A 36 -20.47 -18.08 7.55
C LEU A 36 -19.71 -19.12 6.70
N ASP A 37 -19.73 -20.39 7.08
CA ASP A 37 -19.06 -21.48 6.36
C ASP A 37 -19.61 -21.71 4.93
N GLY A 38 -20.89 -21.38 4.67
CA GLY A 38 -21.49 -21.49 3.34
C GLY A 38 -21.14 -20.34 2.38
N LEU A 39 -20.69 -19.21 2.92
CA LEU A 39 -20.28 -18.02 2.17
C LEU A 39 -18.83 -18.08 1.64
N VAL A 40 -18.09 -19.11 2.04
CA VAL A 40 -16.70 -19.39 1.59
C VAL A 40 -16.67 -20.30 0.36
N ASN A 41 -17.83 -20.73 -0.16
CA ASN A 41 -17.85 -21.61 -1.32
C ASN A 41 -17.52 -20.83 -2.60
N VAL A 42 -16.27 -20.95 -3.07
CA VAL A 42 -15.78 -20.37 -4.33
C VAL A 42 -16.67 -20.78 -5.53
N GLN A 43 -17.29 -21.96 -5.49
CA GLN A 43 -18.20 -22.43 -6.54
C GLN A 43 -19.46 -21.56 -6.66
N LEU A 44 -19.91 -20.93 -5.57
CA LEU A 44 -21.03 -19.97 -5.61
C LEU A 44 -20.63 -18.63 -6.25
N LEU A 45 -19.33 -18.27 -6.26
CA LEU A 45 -18.84 -17.09 -6.97
C LEU A 45 -18.69 -17.33 -8.47
N GLU A 46 -18.41 -18.57 -8.89
CA GLU A 46 -18.39 -18.97 -10.31
C GLU A 46 -19.79 -18.90 -10.95
N GLU A 47 -20.85 -18.92 -10.13
CA GLU A 47 -22.26 -18.81 -10.55
C GLU A 47 -22.76 -17.35 -10.63
N ILE A 48 -21.99 -16.36 -10.18
CA ILE A 48 -22.33 -14.93 -10.30
C ILE A 48 -21.38 -14.18 -11.24
N LEU A 49 -21.86 -13.06 -11.80
CA LEU A 49 -21.05 -12.26 -12.71
C LEU A 49 -19.79 -11.72 -11.99
N PRO A 50 -18.63 -11.65 -12.67
CA PRO A 50 -17.42 -11.02 -12.14
C PRO A 50 -17.69 -9.60 -11.63
N GLU A 51 -17.03 -9.21 -10.52
CA GLU A 51 -17.24 -7.91 -9.88
C GLU A 51 -17.03 -6.73 -10.84
N SER A 52 -15.96 -6.78 -11.64
CA SER A 52 -15.63 -5.74 -12.64
C SER A 52 -16.76 -5.57 -13.66
N ILE A 53 -17.36 -6.66 -14.12
CA ILE A 53 -18.51 -6.64 -15.04
C ILE A 53 -19.73 -6.07 -14.31
N CYS A 54 -19.98 -6.47 -13.06
CA CYS A 54 -21.09 -5.94 -12.29
C CYS A 54 -20.99 -4.42 -12.07
N LEU A 55 -19.79 -3.93 -11.75
CA LEU A 55 -19.52 -2.49 -11.54
C LEU A 55 -19.70 -1.69 -12.84
N ASN A 56 -19.20 -2.22 -13.97
CA ASN A 56 -19.36 -1.59 -15.28
C ASN A 56 -20.83 -1.53 -15.69
N LEU A 57 -21.57 -2.64 -15.57
CA LEU A 57 -22.99 -2.71 -15.88
C LEU A 57 -23.81 -1.79 -14.97
N ARG A 58 -23.46 -1.69 -13.68
CA ARG A 58 -24.11 -0.75 -12.74
C ARG A 58 -23.90 0.69 -13.19
N ALA A 59 -22.68 1.05 -13.59
CA ALA A 59 -22.38 2.40 -14.09
C ALA A 59 -23.16 2.71 -15.37
N GLU A 60 -23.21 1.76 -16.31
CA GLU A 60 -23.95 1.91 -17.57
C GLU A 60 -25.46 2.06 -17.33
N LEU A 61 -26.07 1.20 -16.51
CA LEU A 61 -27.48 1.31 -16.15
C LEU A 61 -27.79 2.62 -15.41
N SER A 62 -26.88 3.10 -14.55
CA SER A 62 -27.04 4.37 -13.85
C SER A 62 -26.96 5.57 -14.80
N SER A 63 -26.10 5.52 -15.83
CA SER A 63 -26.04 6.55 -16.88
C SER A 63 -27.36 6.62 -17.67
N LYS A 64 -27.89 5.46 -18.07
CA LYS A 64 -29.14 5.39 -18.84
C LYS A 64 -30.37 5.85 -18.05
N LEU A 65 -30.42 5.53 -16.77
CA LEU A 65 -31.44 6.07 -15.86
C LEU A 65 -31.36 7.59 -15.76
N HIS A 66 -30.15 8.16 -15.71
CA HIS A 66 -29.95 9.60 -15.65
C HIS A 66 -30.27 10.30 -16.98
N GLU A 67 -29.99 9.67 -18.12
CA GLU A 67 -30.39 10.13 -19.45
C GLU A 67 -31.91 10.11 -19.63
N SER A 68 -32.56 8.99 -19.27
CA SER A 68 -34.02 8.86 -19.29
C SER A 68 -34.71 9.86 -18.35
N ALA A 69 -34.15 10.11 -17.16
CA ALA A 69 -34.68 11.10 -16.22
C ALA A 69 -34.55 12.55 -16.71
N LYS A 70 -33.58 12.86 -17.59
CA LYS A 70 -33.48 14.18 -18.25
C LYS A 70 -34.54 14.36 -19.34
N ASP A 71 -34.93 13.28 -19.99
CA ASP A 71 -35.97 13.28 -21.03
C ASP A 71 -37.39 13.27 -20.42
N CYS A 72 -37.55 12.85 -19.16
CA CYS A 72 -38.81 12.82 -18.42
C CYS A 72 -39.04 14.09 -17.58
N LEU A 73 -39.14 15.27 -18.22
CA LEU A 73 -39.71 16.48 -17.63
C LEU A 73 -41.24 16.60 -17.87
N ASP A 74 -41.85 15.64 -18.56
CA ASP A 74 -43.30 15.61 -18.82
C ASP A 74 -44.06 14.67 -17.87
N VAL A 75 -44.78 15.32 -16.95
CA VAL A 75 -46.06 15.01 -16.30
C VAL A 75 -46.62 13.56 -16.41
N ASN A 76 -46.78 12.92 -15.25
CA ASN A 76 -47.69 11.80 -14.94
C ASN A 76 -47.40 10.41 -15.58
N LYS A 77 -46.26 9.79 -15.23
CA LYS A 77 -46.13 8.32 -15.31
C LYS A 77 -45.49 7.72 -14.06
N GLU A 78 -46.33 7.21 -13.14
CA GLU A 78 -45.95 6.22 -12.12
C GLU A 78 -45.69 4.83 -12.75
N LYS A 79 -44.67 4.73 -13.62
CA LYS A 79 -44.09 3.43 -13.97
C LYS A 79 -42.60 3.52 -13.75
N SER A 80 -42.14 2.94 -12.66
CA SER A 80 -40.73 2.67 -12.40
C SER A 80 -40.19 1.83 -13.55
N GLU A 81 -39.51 2.45 -14.52
CA GLU A 81 -38.85 1.75 -15.61
C GLU A 81 -37.66 0.96 -15.05
N THR A 82 -37.75 -0.38 -15.08
CA THR A 82 -36.63 -1.25 -14.72
C THR A 82 -35.81 -1.54 -15.97
N PHE A 83 -34.60 -1.01 -16.03
CA PHE A 83 -33.64 -1.31 -17.08
C PHE A 83 -32.96 -2.65 -16.80
N VAL A 84 -32.88 -3.52 -17.82
CA VAL A 84 -32.22 -4.83 -17.77
C VAL A 84 -31.14 -4.95 -18.84
N VAL A 85 -30.08 -5.70 -18.53
CA VAL A 85 -29.04 -6.07 -19.48
C VAL A 85 -29.06 -7.57 -19.69
N ASP A 86 -29.05 -8.02 -20.95
CA ASP A 86 -28.86 -9.43 -21.27
C ASP A 86 -27.36 -9.75 -21.26
N VAL A 87 -26.95 -10.62 -20.34
CA VAL A 87 -25.55 -11.02 -20.19
C VAL A 87 -25.40 -12.49 -20.61
N PRO A 88 -24.64 -12.78 -21.69
CA PRO A 88 -24.47 -14.14 -22.17
C PRO A 88 -24.01 -15.11 -21.08
N GLY A 89 -24.73 -16.22 -20.90
CA GLY A 89 -24.46 -17.21 -19.85
C GLY A 89 -25.04 -16.90 -18.46
N PHE A 90 -25.48 -15.66 -18.21
CA PHE A 90 -26.03 -15.21 -16.92
C PHE A 90 -27.48 -14.69 -17.02
N GLY A 91 -27.96 -14.48 -18.25
CA GLY A 91 -29.32 -14.04 -18.56
C GLY A 91 -29.55 -12.55 -18.31
N MET A 92 -30.81 -12.18 -18.12
CA MET A 92 -31.20 -10.80 -17.84
C MET A 92 -30.86 -10.39 -16.41
N VAL A 93 -30.16 -9.26 -16.27
CA VAL A 93 -29.74 -8.68 -14.99
C VAL A 93 -30.21 -7.24 -14.90
N ASP A 94 -30.95 -6.91 -13.84
CA ASP A 94 -31.36 -5.55 -13.50
C ASP A 94 -30.41 -4.92 -12.46
N ARG A 95 -30.68 -3.67 -12.10
CA ARG A 95 -29.90 -2.92 -11.10
C ARG A 95 -29.88 -3.61 -9.74
N ASP A 96 -31.02 -4.11 -9.27
CA ASP A 96 -31.14 -4.71 -7.93
C ASP A 96 -30.33 -6.00 -7.84
N ARG A 97 -30.38 -6.81 -8.90
CA ARG A 97 -29.60 -8.04 -9.02
C ARG A 97 -28.10 -7.75 -9.14
N LEU A 98 -27.70 -6.71 -9.87
CA LEU A 98 -26.29 -6.25 -9.88
C LEU A 98 -25.83 -5.78 -8.50
N GLN A 99 -26.68 -5.03 -7.78
CA GLN A 99 -26.37 -4.55 -6.44
C GLN A 99 -26.22 -5.71 -5.46
N GLU A 100 -27.06 -6.73 -5.57
CA GLU A 100 -26.95 -7.96 -4.77
C GLU A 100 -25.67 -8.75 -5.13
N MET A 101 -25.33 -8.88 -6.41
CA MET A 101 -24.06 -9.53 -6.82
C MET A 101 -22.84 -8.78 -6.28
N ILE A 102 -22.82 -7.44 -6.35
CA ILE A 102 -21.75 -6.62 -5.76
C ILE A 102 -21.69 -6.81 -4.24
N ARG A 103 -22.85 -6.87 -3.57
CA ARG A 103 -22.92 -7.15 -2.13
C ARG A 103 -22.32 -8.52 -1.79
N LEU A 104 -22.58 -9.54 -2.60
CA LEU A 104 -22.02 -10.89 -2.42
C LEU A 104 -20.50 -10.90 -2.63
N HIS A 105 -19.97 -10.22 -3.65
CA HIS A 105 -18.51 -10.05 -3.83
C HIS A 105 -17.86 -9.37 -2.62
N ASN A 106 -18.44 -8.27 -2.15
CA ASN A 106 -17.96 -7.56 -0.97
C ASN A 106 -18.00 -8.43 0.30
N LEU A 107 -19.07 -9.20 0.47
CA LEU A 107 -19.22 -10.12 1.60
C LEU A 107 -18.15 -11.22 1.55
N HIS A 108 -17.95 -11.85 0.39
CA HIS A 108 -16.91 -12.87 0.23
C HIS A 108 -15.51 -12.30 0.47
N LYS A 109 -15.20 -11.11 -0.06
CA LYS A 109 -13.95 -10.40 0.21
C LYS A 109 -13.75 -10.17 1.71
N THR A 110 -14.79 -9.70 2.41
CA THR A 110 -14.74 -9.46 3.85
C THR A 110 -14.50 -10.76 4.63
N VAL A 111 -15.23 -11.83 4.30
CA VAL A 111 -15.05 -13.14 4.95
C VAL A 111 -13.63 -13.66 4.76
N ARG A 112 -13.07 -13.51 3.56
CA ARG A 112 -11.69 -13.88 3.28
C ARG A 112 -10.68 -13.02 4.05
N GLU A 113 -10.86 -11.70 4.08
CA GLU A 113 -10.02 -10.78 4.85
C GLU A 113 -10.01 -11.16 6.34
N VAL A 114 -11.18 -11.46 6.92
CA VAL A 114 -11.30 -11.91 8.33
C VAL A 114 -10.60 -13.24 8.55
N GLN A 115 -10.70 -14.20 7.61
CA GLN A 115 -10.02 -15.48 7.73
C GLN A 115 -8.49 -15.31 7.67
N GLU A 116 -7.99 -14.46 6.77
CA GLU A 116 -6.57 -14.11 6.68
C GLU A 116 -6.07 -13.45 7.99
N GLU A 117 -6.86 -12.57 8.59
CA GLU A 117 -6.55 -11.94 9.88
C GLU A 117 -6.52 -12.95 11.04
N ARG A 118 -7.50 -13.87 11.09
CA ARG A 118 -7.54 -14.92 12.12
C ARG A 118 -6.30 -15.82 12.03
N VAL A 119 -5.98 -16.30 10.83
CA VAL A 119 -4.80 -17.14 10.60
C VAL A 119 -3.53 -16.37 10.96
N TRP A 120 -3.42 -15.11 10.55
CA TRP A 120 -2.29 -14.27 10.88
C TRP A 120 -2.16 -14.06 12.39
N LEU A 121 -3.25 -13.80 13.12
CA LEU A 121 -3.21 -13.63 14.57
C LEU A 121 -2.77 -14.93 15.25
N THR A 122 -3.41 -16.06 14.95
CA THR A 122 -3.05 -17.36 15.55
C THR A 122 -1.57 -17.67 15.32
N ASN A 123 -1.07 -17.46 14.10
CA ASN A 123 0.34 -17.61 13.82
C ASN A 123 1.17 -16.64 14.65
N THR A 124 0.83 -15.36 14.66
CA THR A 124 1.56 -14.34 15.43
C THR A 124 1.62 -14.68 16.92
N GLU A 125 0.52 -15.13 17.53
CA GLU A 125 0.49 -15.55 18.93
C GLU A 125 1.41 -16.73 19.20
N ASN A 126 1.36 -17.77 18.36
CA ASN A 126 2.24 -18.92 18.47
C ASN A 126 3.71 -18.51 18.38
N HIS A 127 4.04 -17.59 17.47
CA HIS A 127 5.40 -17.07 17.30
C HIS A 127 5.85 -16.25 18.51
N LEU A 128 5.04 -15.28 18.96
CA LEU A 128 5.39 -14.41 20.09
C LEU A 128 5.48 -15.18 21.42
N SER A 129 4.70 -16.25 21.57
CA SER A 129 4.71 -17.10 22.77
C SER A 129 5.94 -18.02 22.85
N SER A 130 6.60 -18.29 21.72
CA SER A 130 7.73 -19.20 21.66
C SER A 130 9.06 -18.59 22.15
N SER A 131 9.15 -17.25 22.23
CA SER A 131 10.33 -16.55 22.74
C SER A 131 9.99 -15.67 23.94
N LYS A 132 10.73 -15.84 25.05
CA LYS A 132 10.53 -15.07 26.29
C LYS A 132 10.62 -13.56 26.07
N GLY A 133 11.43 -13.11 25.12
CA GLY A 133 11.60 -11.69 24.82
C GLY A 133 10.48 -11.08 23.99
N SER A 134 9.75 -11.87 23.20
CA SER A 134 8.66 -11.37 22.37
C SER A 134 7.30 -11.36 23.07
N MET A 135 7.20 -11.95 24.26
CA MET A 135 5.96 -11.99 25.06
C MET A 135 5.42 -10.60 25.39
N GLU A 136 6.29 -9.60 25.51
CA GLU A 136 5.88 -8.22 25.75
C GLU A 136 5.05 -7.63 24.59
N LEU A 137 5.25 -8.13 23.36
CA LEU A 137 4.48 -7.70 22.19
C LEU A 137 3.11 -8.39 22.08
N LEU A 138 2.90 -9.50 22.78
CA LEU A 138 1.67 -10.29 22.64
C LEU A 138 0.44 -9.54 23.14
N LYS A 139 0.55 -8.85 24.28
CA LYS A 139 -0.59 -8.10 24.86
C LYS A 139 -1.02 -6.92 23.96
N PRO A 140 -0.11 -6.07 23.45
CA PRO A 140 -0.48 -5.06 22.46
C PRO A 140 -1.10 -5.65 21.21
N VAL A 141 -0.56 -6.74 20.66
CA VAL A 141 -1.12 -7.39 19.46
C VAL A 141 -2.55 -7.87 19.67
N LYS A 142 -2.83 -8.54 20.80
CA LYS A 142 -4.20 -8.96 21.14
C LYS A 142 -5.15 -7.79 21.26
N SER A 143 -4.75 -6.78 22.04
CA SER A 143 -5.55 -5.57 22.25
C SER A 143 -5.86 -4.85 20.93
N TYR A 144 -4.89 -4.82 20.02
CA TYR A 144 -5.05 -4.20 18.70
C TYR A 144 -6.04 -4.97 17.83
N VAL A 145 -5.91 -6.30 17.73
CA VAL A 145 -6.79 -7.12 16.90
C VAL A 145 -8.21 -7.17 17.48
N ASP A 146 -8.36 -7.20 18.80
CA ASP A 146 -9.68 -7.11 19.46
C ASP A 146 -10.41 -5.82 19.05
N VAL A 147 -9.69 -4.69 19.00
CA VAL A 147 -10.25 -3.41 18.53
C VAL A 147 -10.62 -3.48 17.05
N LEU A 148 -9.76 -4.04 16.19
CA LEU A 148 -10.06 -4.17 14.75
C LEU A 148 -11.34 -4.98 14.50
N TRP A 149 -11.57 -6.05 15.26
CA TRP A 149 -12.74 -6.92 15.09
C TRP A 149 -14.03 -6.37 15.69
N THR A 150 -13.93 -5.37 16.57
CA THR A 150 -15.09 -4.78 17.27
C THR A 150 -15.47 -3.40 16.76
N SER A 151 -14.71 -2.84 15.81
CA SER A 151 -14.91 -1.49 15.27
C SER A 151 -15.38 -1.51 13.81
N GLU A 152 -16.07 -0.46 13.37
CA GLU A 152 -16.45 -0.26 11.97
C GLU A 152 -15.33 0.38 11.14
N GLU A 153 -15.31 0.19 9.81
CA GLU A 153 -14.22 0.69 8.96
C GLU A 153 -14.02 2.21 9.03
N THR A 154 -15.10 2.96 9.28
CA THR A 154 -15.10 4.42 9.39
C THR A 154 -14.66 4.92 10.77
N ASP A 155 -14.66 4.05 11.78
CA ASP A 155 -14.30 4.45 13.14
C ASP A 155 -12.86 4.92 13.20
N LYS A 156 -12.62 5.94 14.03
CA LYS A 156 -11.28 6.47 14.29
C LYS A 156 -10.79 5.96 15.64
N VAL A 157 -9.87 5.00 15.62
CA VAL A 157 -9.25 4.40 16.81
C VAL A 157 -7.74 4.56 16.75
N PHE A 158 -7.11 4.79 17.89
CA PHE A 158 -5.68 5.11 18.01
C PHE A 158 -5.26 6.38 17.24
N GLY A 159 -6.19 7.18 16.73
CA GLY A 159 -5.89 8.32 15.85
C GLY A 159 -5.89 7.99 14.35
N LEU A 160 -6.21 6.74 13.97
CA LEU A 160 -6.31 6.24 12.59
C LEU A 160 -7.74 5.75 12.30
N HIS A 161 -8.15 5.77 11.03
CA HIS A 161 -9.34 5.02 10.64
C HIS A 161 -9.05 3.52 10.66
N ILE A 162 -10.04 2.69 10.98
CA ILE A 162 -9.87 1.23 11.02
C ILE A 162 -9.39 0.67 9.68
N LYS A 163 -9.87 1.22 8.56
CA LYS A 163 -9.42 0.85 7.20
C LYS A 163 -7.89 1.02 6.97
N ASP A 164 -7.24 1.91 7.74
CA ASP A 164 -5.80 2.19 7.69
C ASP A 164 -5.06 1.42 8.78
N ALA A 165 -5.64 1.35 9.98
CA ALA A 165 -5.13 0.54 11.08
C ALA A 165 -5.01 -0.95 10.67
N LYS A 166 -5.97 -1.48 9.92
CA LYS A 166 -5.96 -2.88 9.46
C LYS A 166 -4.77 -3.19 8.53
N ARG A 167 -4.08 -2.18 7.99
CA ARG A 167 -2.86 -2.35 7.17
C ARG A 167 -1.64 -2.82 7.98
N LEU A 168 -1.66 -2.71 9.31
CA LEU A 168 -0.62 -3.27 10.20
C LEU A 168 -0.71 -4.79 10.38
N VAL A 169 -1.86 -5.39 10.05
CA VAL A 169 -2.12 -6.82 10.17
C VAL A 169 -1.98 -7.49 8.79
N CYS A 170 -1.68 -8.79 8.78
CA CYS A 170 -1.45 -9.59 7.57
C CYS A 170 -0.30 -9.01 6.72
N ASN A 171 -0.36 -9.27 5.41
CA ASN A 171 0.65 -8.89 4.42
C ASN A 171 0.29 -7.60 3.66
N ARG A 172 -0.51 -6.74 4.28
CA ARG A 172 -1.14 -5.57 3.63
C ARG A 172 -0.15 -4.41 3.49
N TRP A 173 -0.19 -3.70 2.37
CA TRP A 173 0.64 -2.50 2.20
C TRP A 173 0.18 -1.38 3.12
N PHE A 174 1.14 -0.61 3.63
CA PHE A 174 0.83 0.54 4.46
C PHE A 174 0.23 1.64 3.60
N SER A 175 -0.80 2.31 4.15
CA SER A 175 -1.34 3.54 3.56
C SER A 175 -0.48 4.73 3.94
N ASP A 176 -0.65 5.83 3.19
CA ASP A 176 -0.15 7.15 3.51
C ASP A 176 -0.61 7.60 4.90
N ASP A 177 -1.88 7.38 5.26
CA ASP A 177 -2.43 7.70 6.58
C ASP A 177 -1.71 6.94 7.71
N LEU A 178 -1.42 5.64 7.52
CA LEU A 178 -0.69 4.83 8.50
C LEU A 178 0.75 5.32 8.68
N ILE A 179 1.47 5.59 7.59
CA ILE A 179 2.84 6.12 7.67
C ILE A 179 2.83 7.52 8.30
N GLY A 180 1.86 8.36 7.92
CA GLY A 180 1.66 9.70 8.45
C GLY A 180 1.41 9.71 9.95
N TYR A 181 0.65 8.72 10.47
CA TYR A 181 0.47 8.53 11.90
C TYR A 181 1.80 8.27 12.62
N PHE A 182 2.62 7.33 12.14
CA PHE A 182 3.94 7.10 12.73
C PHE A 182 4.83 8.34 12.65
N PHE A 183 4.83 9.04 11.51
CA PHE A 183 5.63 10.25 11.34
C PHE A 183 5.18 11.38 12.26
N SER A 184 3.87 11.49 12.53
CA SER A 184 3.38 12.45 13.54
C SER A 184 3.93 12.12 14.93
N MET A 185 3.95 10.84 15.32
CA MET A 185 4.57 10.40 16.57
C MET A 185 6.07 10.72 16.58
N PHE A 186 6.79 10.46 15.50
CA PHE A 186 8.22 10.71 15.38
C PHE A 186 8.57 12.21 15.49
N ASN A 187 7.77 13.08 14.87
CA ASN A 187 7.92 14.53 14.95
C ASN A 187 7.73 15.09 16.37
N THR A 188 6.98 14.39 17.24
CA THR A 188 6.86 14.78 18.65
C THR A 188 8.06 14.36 19.50
N LEU A 189 8.87 13.41 19.02
CA LEU A 189 9.97 12.81 19.77
C LEU A 189 11.35 13.34 19.36
N SER A 190 11.46 13.98 18.19
CA SER A 190 12.73 14.48 17.67
C SER A 190 12.73 15.99 17.43
N GLU A 191 13.84 16.62 17.78
CA GLU A 191 14.13 18.02 17.48
C GLU A 191 15.04 18.17 16.24
N GLU A 192 15.85 17.14 15.93
CA GLU A 192 16.81 17.16 14.83
C GLU A 192 16.27 16.53 13.54
N HIS A 193 15.20 15.73 13.64
CA HIS A 193 14.60 15.03 12.51
C HIS A 193 13.15 15.48 12.32
N ALA A 194 12.78 15.77 11.08
CA ALA A 194 11.38 15.98 10.70
C ALA A 194 10.95 14.97 9.64
N PHE A 195 9.72 14.47 9.75
CA PHE A 195 9.20 13.35 8.98
C PHE A 195 7.92 13.74 8.24
N LEU A 196 7.86 13.46 6.94
CA LEU A 196 6.77 13.85 6.05
C LEU A 196 6.40 12.71 5.09
N VAL A 197 5.11 12.45 4.92
CA VAL A 197 4.62 11.64 3.79
C VAL A 197 4.46 12.59 2.60
N PHE A 198 5.10 12.25 1.48
CA PHE A 198 4.96 13.04 0.26
C PHE A 198 3.70 12.64 -0.48
N ASP A 199 2.67 13.47 -0.36
CA ASP A 199 1.43 13.30 -1.10
C ASP A 199 1.54 13.89 -2.52
N PRO A 200 0.70 13.47 -3.49
CA PRO A 200 0.76 13.99 -4.86
C PRO A 200 0.57 15.52 -4.99
N LEU A 201 -0.10 16.18 -4.03
CA LEU A 201 -0.25 17.64 -4.03
C LEU A 201 1.05 18.35 -3.67
N MET A 202 1.99 17.68 -3.00
CA MET A 202 3.33 18.19 -2.72
C MET A 202 4.22 18.26 -3.97
N SER A 203 3.78 17.75 -5.13
CA SER A 203 4.38 18.12 -6.42
C SER A 203 4.22 19.61 -6.75
N ASN A 204 3.28 20.31 -6.10
CA ASN A 204 3.22 21.77 -6.12
C ASN A 204 4.26 22.36 -5.14
N PRO A 205 5.18 23.23 -5.60
CA PRO A 205 6.21 23.81 -4.75
C PRO A 205 5.68 24.53 -3.50
N ALA A 206 4.59 25.30 -3.62
CA ALA A 206 4.03 26.03 -2.47
C ALA A 206 3.49 25.07 -1.41
N ARG A 207 2.86 23.97 -1.82
CA ARG A 207 2.37 22.91 -0.91
C ARG A 207 3.53 22.22 -0.21
N LEU A 208 4.57 21.80 -0.95
CA LEU A 208 5.77 21.19 -0.36
C LEU A 208 6.41 22.10 0.70
N LEU A 209 6.68 23.36 0.34
CA LEU A 209 7.32 24.31 1.24
C LEU A 209 6.46 24.59 2.47
N GLN A 210 5.13 24.70 2.31
CA GLN A 210 4.24 24.86 3.46
C GLN A 210 4.31 23.66 4.41
N ARG A 211 4.18 22.44 3.88
CA ARG A 211 4.21 21.21 4.69
C ARG A 211 5.54 21.04 5.41
N VAL A 212 6.66 21.40 4.77
CA VAL A 212 7.97 21.42 5.43
C VAL A 212 8.02 22.46 6.54
N ARG A 213 7.51 23.68 6.31
CA ARG A 213 7.46 24.72 7.35
C ARG A 213 6.62 24.32 8.55
N ASP A 214 5.57 23.53 8.35
CA ASP A 214 4.71 23.06 9.43
C ASP A 214 5.44 22.10 10.41
N VAL A 215 6.53 21.47 9.98
CA VAL A 215 7.26 20.46 10.79
C VAL A 215 8.71 20.84 11.12
N ILE A 216 9.33 21.72 10.34
CA ILE A 216 10.73 22.10 10.51
C ILE A 216 10.89 23.01 11.74
N LYS A 217 11.90 22.70 12.56
CA LYS A 217 12.31 23.48 13.72
C LYS A 217 13.68 24.10 13.46
N VAL A 218 14.10 25.05 14.30
CA VAL A 218 15.43 25.70 14.20
C VAL A 218 16.56 24.66 14.31
N THR A 219 16.37 23.63 15.13
CA THR A 219 17.33 22.55 15.38
C THR A 219 17.27 21.41 14.38
N THR A 220 16.32 21.43 13.43
CA THR A 220 16.16 20.34 12.46
C THR A 220 17.37 20.27 11.52
N LYS A 221 17.99 19.10 11.45
CA LYS A 221 19.14 18.76 10.60
C LYS A 221 18.77 17.86 9.43
N TYR A 222 17.69 17.07 9.57
CA TYR A 222 17.34 16.02 8.62
C TYR A 222 15.85 16.02 8.32
N LEU A 223 15.50 16.09 7.03
CA LEU A 223 14.12 15.96 6.54
C LEU A 223 13.92 14.60 5.87
N HIS A 224 13.02 13.79 6.43
CA HIS A 224 12.72 12.43 6.00
C HIS A 224 11.40 12.40 5.25
N PHE A 225 11.38 11.72 4.11
CA PHE A 225 10.23 11.62 3.23
C PHE A 225 9.90 10.16 2.94
N ALA A 226 8.63 9.80 3.13
CA ALA A 226 8.05 8.61 2.52
C ALA A 226 7.46 9.00 1.16
N LEU A 227 8.00 8.47 0.07
CA LEU A 227 7.51 8.71 -1.28
C LEU A 227 6.76 7.47 -1.78
N ASN A 228 5.60 7.69 -2.39
CA ASN A 228 4.93 6.67 -3.15
C ASN A 228 5.31 6.81 -4.63
N ILE A 229 5.86 5.74 -5.21
CA ILE A 229 6.35 5.71 -6.58
C ILE A 229 5.65 4.62 -7.39
N LYS A 230 5.54 4.85 -8.70
CA LYS A 230 5.08 3.85 -9.67
C LYS A 230 6.20 3.49 -10.62
N ASN A 231 6.26 2.22 -10.99
CA ASN A 231 7.00 1.78 -12.17
C ASN A 231 6.12 2.02 -13.41
N THR A 232 6.64 2.71 -14.42
CA THR A 232 5.89 3.05 -15.64
C THR A 232 5.83 1.89 -16.64
N GLY A 233 6.56 0.80 -16.40
CA GLY A 233 6.68 -0.33 -17.33
C GLY A 233 7.55 -0.06 -18.57
N ILE A 234 7.76 1.22 -18.90
CA ILE A 234 8.64 1.66 -19.99
C ILE A 234 10.06 1.75 -19.46
N ASN A 235 10.95 0.87 -19.94
CA ASN A 235 12.38 0.86 -19.59
C ASN A 235 12.68 0.80 -18.08
N SER A 236 11.75 0.26 -17.27
CA SER A 236 11.83 0.25 -15.80
C SER A 236 11.92 1.65 -15.16
N ALA A 237 11.49 2.69 -15.87
CA ALA A 237 11.45 4.04 -15.34
C ALA A 237 10.46 4.14 -14.18
N THR A 238 10.80 4.96 -13.20
CA THR A 238 9.95 5.22 -12.03
C THR A 238 9.59 6.69 -11.95
N THR A 239 8.45 6.99 -11.34
CA THR A 239 8.03 8.37 -11.11
C THR A 239 7.30 8.49 -9.77
N ILE A 240 7.49 9.64 -9.12
CA ILE A 240 6.76 10.01 -7.90
C ILE A 240 5.32 10.31 -8.28
N GLY A 241 4.39 9.69 -7.56
CA GLY A 241 2.95 9.86 -7.75
C GLY A 241 2.21 8.55 -7.53
N ASN A 242 0.90 8.65 -7.26
CA ASN A 242 0.01 7.56 -6.83
C ASN A 242 0.35 6.23 -7.52
N GLY A 243 1.10 5.43 -6.79
CA GLY A 243 1.81 4.27 -7.27
C GLY A 243 1.69 3.12 -6.27
N ASN A 244 2.63 2.20 -6.36
CA ASN A 244 2.49 0.88 -5.77
C ASN A 244 3.74 0.44 -5.00
N HIS A 245 4.62 1.38 -4.66
CA HIS A 245 5.82 1.11 -3.91
C HIS A 245 6.22 2.31 -3.07
N TRP A 246 6.64 2.04 -1.82
CA TRP A 246 7.09 3.06 -0.89
C TRP A 246 8.61 3.09 -0.84
N VAL A 247 9.17 4.28 -0.96
CA VAL A 247 10.62 4.53 -0.88
C VAL A 247 10.94 5.63 0.11
N TYR A 248 12.16 5.58 0.64
CA TYR A 248 12.67 6.53 1.62
C TYR A 248 13.52 7.59 0.91
N VAL A 249 13.31 8.86 1.25
CA VAL A 249 14.17 9.96 0.84
C VAL A 249 14.60 10.79 2.04
N LEU A 250 15.88 11.13 2.10
CA LEU A 250 16.44 12.03 3.09
C LEU A 250 17.01 13.28 2.41
N VAL A 251 16.67 14.43 2.95
CA VAL A 251 17.26 15.72 2.59
C VAL A 251 17.88 16.32 3.86
N PRO A 252 19.21 16.28 4.01
CA PRO A 252 19.89 17.04 5.05
C PRO A 252 19.62 18.54 4.85
N THR A 253 19.51 19.29 5.94
CA THR A 253 19.16 20.72 5.86
C THR A 253 20.28 21.59 5.31
N ASP A 254 21.48 21.05 5.09
CA ASP A 254 22.54 21.70 4.32
C ASP A 254 22.16 21.92 2.83
N GLY A 255 21.15 21.20 2.34
CA GLY A 255 20.67 21.27 0.96
C GLY A 255 21.72 20.84 -0.07
N GLU A 256 22.68 19.99 0.29
CA GLU A 256 23.74 19.54 -0.63
C GLU A 256 23.44 18.19 -1.27
N ASN A 257 22.66 17.35 -0.58
CA ASN A 257 22.41 15.98 -0.98
C ASN A 257 20.91 15.64 -0.95
N ILE A 258 20.49 14.80 -1.89
CA ILE A 258 19.27 13.99 -1.76
C ILE A 258 19.73 12.54 -1.65
N ILE A 259 19.35 11.87 -0.57
CA ILE A 259 19.65 10.45 -0.39
C ILE A 259 18.39 9.65 -0.67
N TYR A 260 18.47 8.77 -1.66
CA TYR A 260 17.37 7.92 -2.13
C TYR A 260 17.60 6.48 -1.69
N GLY A 261 16.69 5.98 -0.86
CA GLY A 261 16.67 4.62 -0.36
C GLY A 261 15.45 3.86 -0.87
N ASP A 262 15.67 2.97 -1.85
CA ASP A 262 14.64 2.06 -2.33
C ASP A 262 14.90 0.64 -1.82
N PRO A 263 14.03 0.09 -0.94
CA PRO A 263 14.20 -1.26 -0.41
C PRO A 263 14.20 -2.37 -1.47
N LYS A 264 13.56 -2.15 -2.63
CA LYS A 264 13.55 -3.06 -3.78
C LYS A 264 14.62 -2.72 -4.83
N GLY A 265 15.41 -1.67 -4.63
CA GLY A 265 16.42 -1.24 -5.58
C GLY A 265 15.81 -0.90 -6.96
N TRP A 266 14.64 -0.26 -7.03
CA TRP A 266 14.20 0.32 -8.30
C TRP A 266 15.02 1.56 -8.63
N GLN A 267 14.99 1.93 -9.91
CA GLN A 267 15.61 3.17 -10.37
C GLN A 267 15.03 4.37 -9.62
N THR A 268 15.87 5.40 -9.46
CA THR A 268 15.41 6.66 -8.91
C THR A 268 14.35 7.30 -9.81
N PRO A 269 13.27 7.86 -9.23
CA PRO A 269 12.24 8.54 -10.01
C PRO A 269 12.79 9.66 -10.88
N GLU A 270 12.37 9.71 -12.15
CA GLU A 270 12.82 10.72 -13.12
C GLU A 270 12.52 12.15 -12.65
N ASN A 271 11.42 12.33 -11.91
CA ASN A 271 10.98 13.60 -11.35
C ASN A 271 11.45 13.84 -9.91
N LEU A 272 12.34 13.02 -9.33
CA LEU A 272 12.81 13.22 -7.95
C LEU A 272 13.44 14.60 -7.77
N ARG A 273 14.40 14.95 -8.63
CA ARG A 273 15.13 16.21 -8.51
C ARG A 273 14.21 17.42 -8.62
N SER A 274 13.33 17.44 -9.61
CA SER A 274 12.41 18.57 -9.83
C SER A 274 11.38 18.73 -8.69
N CYS A 275 10.95 17.62 -8.07
CA CYS A 275 10.06 17.69 -6.90
C CYS A 275 10.74 18.32 -5.68
N PHE A 276 12.04 18.08 -5.47
CA PHE A 276 12.76 18.54 -4.27
C PHE A 276 13.58 19.82 -4.46
N GLU A 277 13.78 20.27 -5.70
CA GLU A 277 14.50 21.51 -6.03
C GLU A 277 13.98 22.74 -5.27
N PRO A 278 12.65 22.99 -5.15
CA PRO A 278 12.15 24.13 -4.37
C PRO A 278 12.55 24.07 -2.89
N LEU A 279 12.53 22.87 -2.29
CA LEU A 279 12.93 22.66 -0.90
C LEU A 279 14.41 22.94 -0.69
N ILE A 280 15.26 22.41 -1.56
CA ILE A 280 16.71 22.60 -1.51
C ILE A 280 17.07 24.08 -1.61
N LYS A 281 16.43 24.79 -2.55
CA LYS A 281 16.59 26.24 -2.69
C LYS A 281 16.23 26.97 -1.40
N MET A 282 15.07 26.67 -0.81
CA MET A 282 14.64 27.28 0.45
C MET A 282 15.66 27.02 1.59
N LEU A 283 16.16 25.79 1.74
CA LEU A 283 17.11 25.43 2.79
C LEU A 283 18.44 26.19 2.65
N ARG A 284 18.94 26.32 1.42
CA ARG A 284 20.19 27.04 1.13
C ARG A 284 20.04 28.54 1.31
N GLU A 285 18.93 29.11 0.86
CA GLU A 285 18.61 30.53 1.08
C GLU A 285 18.55 30.87 2.57
N ARG A 286 17.94 30.00 3.39
CA ARG A 286 17.90 30.13 4.85
C ARG A 286 19.30 30.20 5.46
N ASP A 287 20.23 29.44 4.93
CA ASP A 287 21.62 29.35 5.40
C ASP A 287 22.56 30.35 4.70
N GLY A 288 22.05 31.26 3.86
CA GLY A 288 22.84 32.24 3.10
C GLY A 288 23.76 31.63 2.03
N ARG A 289 23.48 30.39 1.58
CA ARG A 289 24.25 29.67 0.56
C ARG A 289 23.65 29.87 -0.84
N GLU A 290 24.46 29.67 -1.87
CA GLU A 290 23.99 29.79 -3.26
C GLU A 290 22.87 28.77 -3.56
N PRO A 291 21.77 29.14 -4.22
CA PRO A 291 20.66 28.20 -4.46
C PRO A 291 20.91 27.20 -5.61
N ASN A 292 21.90 27.45 -6.48
CA ASN A 292 21.98 26.81 -7.81
C ASN A 292 23.08 25.74 -7.97
N ILE A 293 23.48 25.04 -6.89
CA ILE A 293 24.50 23.99 -6.98
C ILE A 293 23.87 22.65 -7.41
N THR A 294 24.62 21.86 -8.18
CA THR A 294 24.28 20.47 -8.50
C THR A 294 24.16 19.66 -7.22
N VAL A 295 22.93 19.28 -6.88
CA VAL A 295 22.60 18.39 -5.78
C VAL A 295 23.20 17.02 -6.04
N LYS A 296 23.95 16.49 -5.08
CA LYS A 296 24.46 15.12 -5.16
C LYS A 296 23.34 14.15 -4.81
N GLN A 297 23.21 13.09 -5.60
CA GLN A 297 22.26 12.02 -5.33
C GLN A 297 22.98 10.77 -4.84
N ASN A 298 22.69 10.37 -3.61
CA ASN A 298 23.24 9.16 -3.01
C ASN A 298 22.19 8.05 -3.04
N ILE A 299 22.50 6.94 -3.71
CA ILE A 299 21.58 5.81 -3.86
C ILE A 299 22.00 4.70 -2.89
N MET A 300 21.08 4.25 -2.05
CA MET A 300 21.39 3.21 -1.04
C MET A 300 21.43 1.80 -1.63
N HIS A 301 20.61 1.52 -2.64
CA HIS A 301 20.64 0.26 -3.37
C HIS A 301 20.77 0.54 -4.86
N HIS A 302 21.81 0.00 -5.49
CA HIS A 302 21.98 0.13 -6.94
C HIS A 302 20.78 -0.47 -7.67
N PRO A 303 20.28 0.19 -8.73
CA PRO A 303 19.14 -0.32 -9.46
C PRO A 303 19.38 -1.71 -10.03
N HIS A 304 18.43 -2.61 -9.85
CA HIS A 304 18.47 -3.95 -10.45
C HIS A 304 17.40 -4.09 -11.54
N PHE A 305 17.76 -4.75 -12.64
CA PHE A 305 16.84 -5.10 -13.72
C PHE A 305 16.33 -6.52 -13.48
N GLY A 306 15.22 -6.66 -12.75
CA GLY A 306 14.62 -7.96 -12.43
C GLY A 306 13.59 -7.89 -11.30
N HIS A 307 12.98 -9.03 -10.97
CA HIS A 307 11.94 -9.13 -9.93
C HIS A 307 12.50 -9.18 -8.49
N VAL A 308 13.79 -9.51 -8.32
CA VAL A 308 14.42 -9.68 -7.01
C VAL A 308 15.71 -8.88 -6.95
N HIS A 309 15.84 -7.99 -5.96
CA HIS A 309 17.05 -7.19 -5.76
C HIS A 309 18.16 -8.00 -5.10
N HIS A 310 19.38 -7.84 -5.60
CA HIS A 310 20.60 -8.34 -4.98
C HIS A 310 21.58 -7.18 -4.73
N CYS A 311 22.04 -7.03 -3.49
CA CYS A 311 23.02 -6.01 -3.14
C CYS A 311 24.35 -6.23 -3.88
N VAL A 312 24.90 -5.15 -4.44
CA VAL A 312 26.19 -5.14 -5.12
C VAL A 312 27.23 -4.32 -4.33
N LYS A 313 28.50 -4.41 -4.73
CA LYS A 313 29.59 -3.58 -4.19
C LYS A 313 29.27 -2.10 -4.47
N GLY A 314 28.92 -1.37 -3.42
CA GLY A 314 28.50 0.04 -3.48
C GLY A 314 27.10 0.30 -2.92
N CYS A 315 26.26 -0.71 -2.72
CA CYS A 315 25.05 -0.54 -1.91
C CYS A 315 25.42 -0.21 -0.46
N SER A 316 24.58 0.58 0.21
CA SER A 316 24.64 0.73 1.66
C SER A 316 24.45 -0.65 2.30
N ALA A 317 25.47 -1.11 3.03
CA ALA A 317 25.52 -2.45 3.60
C ALA A 317 24.44 -2.72 4.66
N HIS A 318 23.80 -1.66 5.17
CA HIS A 318 22.84 -1.73 6.28
C HIS A 318 21.44 -1.25 5.92
N PHE A 319 21.25 -0.66 4.74
CA PHE A 319 19.91 -0.27 4.33
C PHE A 319 19.06 -1.52 4.04
N PRO A 320 17.80 -1.60 4.55
CA PRO A 320 16.97 -2.79 4.41
C PRO A 320 16.73 -3.21 2.95
N VAL A 321 16.72 -4.52 2.70
CA VAL A 321 16.35 -5.10 1.40
C VAL A 321 14.99 -5.77 1.50
N GLN A 322 14.04 -5.33 0.69
CA GLN A 322 12.72 -5.92 0.60
C GLN A 322 12.70 -7.04 -0.42
N THR A 323 12.42 -8.27 0.02
CA THR A 323 12.27 -9.44 -0.86
C THR A 323 10.81 -9.90 -1.01
N CYS A 324 9.89 -9.38 -0.19
CA CYS A 324 8.45 -9.65 -0.27
C CYS A 324 7.64 -8.35 -0.29
N GLN A 325 6.37 -8.41 -0.69
CA GLN A 325 5.51 -7.20 -0.70
C GLN A 325 4.97 -6.84 0.70
N GLU A 326 5.14 -7.73 1.67
CA GLU A 326 4.45 -7.70 2.98
C GLU A 326 4.92 -6.56 3.91
N LEU A 327 6.03 -5.88 3.62
CA LEU A 327 6.52 -4.74 4.42
C LEU A 327 6.67 -3.46 3.62
N CYS A 328 6.02 -3.39 2.45
CA CYS A 328 6.00 -2.17 1.65
C CYS A 328 5.42 -1.01 2.49
N GLY A 329 6.19 0.06 2.67
CA GLY A 329 5.89 1.20 3.55
C GLY A 329 6.37 1.03 4.99
N GLY A 330 6.25 -0.18 5.55
CA GLY A 330 6.79 -0.50 6.87
C GLY A 330 8.30 -0.31 6.97
N ILE A 331 9.05 -0.64 5.91
CA ILE A 331 10.51 -0.42 5.88
C ILE A 331 10.87 1.07 6.05
N VAL A 332 10.09 1.98 5.46
CA VAL A 332 10.31 3.42 5.60
C VAL A 332 10.11 3.84 7.06
N VAL A 333 9.05 3.33 7.71
CA VAL A 333 8.80 3.56 9.13
C VAL A 333 9.96 3.04 10.00
N LEU A 334 10.52 1.86 9.70
CA LEU A 334 11.66 1.29 10.43
C LEU A 334 12.94 2.11 10.30
N VAL A 335 13.25 2.58 9.08
CA VAL A 335 14.43 3.42 8.82
C VAL A 335 14.29 4.75 9.57
N CYS A 336 13.11 5.36 9.53
CA CYS A 336 12.82 6.61 10.24
C CYS A 336 12.88 6.43 11.77
N SER A 337 12.31 5.36 12.32
CA SER A 337 12.36 5.11 13.77
C SER A 337 13.77 4.84 14.27
N ALA A 338 14.61 4.16 13.46
CA ALA A 338 16.03 3.97 13.77
C ALA A 338 16.77 5.30 13.93
N SER A 339 16.38 6.35 13.18
CA SER A 339 17.00 7.67 13.31
C SER A 339 16.77 8.33 14.68
N ILE A 340 15.70 7.95 15.38
CA ILE A 340 15.36 8.45 16.71
C ILE A 340 15.94 7.54 17.79
N MET A 341 15.70 6.23 17.66
CA MET A 341 15.97 5.27 18.73
C MET A 341 17.42 4.75 18.70
N LEU A 342 18.08 4.82 17.54
CA LEU A 342 19.42 4.27 17.29
C LEU A 342 20.23 5.20 16.36
N PRO A 343 20.45 6.47 16.74
CA PRO A 343 20.98 7.50 15.86
C PRO A 343 22.33 7.12 15.23
N ASP A 344 23.26 6.53 15.98
CA ASP A 344 24.56 6.08 15.45
C ASP A 344 24.42 4.96 14.40
N PHE A 345 23.52 4.01 14.65
CA PHE A 345 23.25 2.93 13.70
C PHE A 345 22.57 3.46 12.43
N TRP A 346 21.63 4.39 12.60
CA TRP A 346 21.00 5.07 11.46
C TRP A 346 22.05 5.87 10.66
N HIS A 347 22.93 6.62 11.32
CA HIS A 347 23.97 7.38 10.66
C HIS A 347 24.92 6.47 9.84
N ASP A 348 25.38 5.37 10.44
CA ASP A 348 26.15 4.31 9.74
C ASP A 348 25.38 3.76 8.53
N MET A 349 24.07 3.53 8.67
CA MET A 349 23.21 3.00 7.60
C MET A 349 23.06 3.97 6.44
N ILE A 350 22.96 5.26 6.70
CA ILE A 350 22.69 6.27 5.68
C ILE A 350 23.98 6.73 5.00
N PHE A 351 25.03 7.00 5.78
CA PHE A 351 26.25 7.66 5.31
C PHE A 351 27.43 6.71 5.14
N GLY A 352 27.34 5.47 5.64
CA GLY A 352 28.42 4.47 5.51
C GLY A 352 29.69 4.82 6.28
N GLU A 353 29.65 5.88 7.09
CA GLU A 353 30.70 6.19 8.05
C GLU A 353 30.76 5.03 9.05
N LYS A 354 31.96 4.55 9.39
CA LYS A 354 32.13 3.61 10.49
C LYS A 354 32.06 4.39 11.81
N SER A 355 30.94 5.04 12.11
CA SER A 355 30.81 5.79 13.36
C SER A 355 30.96 4.83 14.56
N ILE A 356 30.61 3.55 14.36
CA ILE A 356 30.74 2.51 15.37
C ILE A 356 32.04 1.72 15.14
N ASN A 357 33.13 2.16 15.79
CA ASN A 357 34.43 1.47 15.75
C ASN A 357 34.40 0.08 16.40
N ASN A 358 33.41 -0.22 17.26
CA ASN A 358 33.19 -1.53 17.90
C ASN A 358 31.69 -1.82 18.09
N PRO A 359 31.00 -2.47 17.14
CA PRO A 359 29.56 -2.71 17.27
C PRO A 359 29.26 -3.74 18.35
N THR A 360 28.37 -3.36 19.28
CA THR A 360 27.80 -4.26 20.29
C THR A 360 27.10 -5.45 19.62
N THR A 361 26.91 -6.54 20.37
CA THR A 361 26.14 -7.71 19.90
C THR A 361 24.73 -7.31 19.46
N GLU A 362 24.10 -6.37 20.17
CA GLU A 362 22.78 -5.83 19.83
C GLU A 362 22.80 -5.11 18.48
N ASN A 363 23.79 -4.23 18.26
CA ASN A 363 23.95 -3.54 16.98
C ASN A 363 24.16 -4.52 15.81
N LYS A 364 24.86 -5.62 16.04
CA LYS A 364 25.03 -6.69 15.03
C LYS A 364 23.72 -7.42 14.75
N THR A 365 22.95 -7.73 15.80
CA THR A 365 21.64 -8.39 15.66
C THR A 365 20.65 -7.48 14.94
N LEU A 366 20.56 -6.20 15.29
CA LEU A 366 19.71 -5.23 14.60
C LEU A 366 20.11 -5.05 13.14
N ARG A 367 21.41 -4.95 12.85
CA ARG A 367 21.92 -4.96 11.47
C ARG A 367 21.40 -6.16 10.68
N ARG A 368 21.43 -7.36 11.27
CA ARG A 368 20.93 -8.58 10.64
C ARG A 368 19.43 -8.52 10.38
N LEU A 369 18.64 -8.12 11.39
CA LEU A 369 17.18 -8.04 11.31
C LEU A 369 16.72 -6.99 10.30
N MET A 370 17.35 -5.82 10.31
CA MET A 370 17.05 -4.70 9.41
C MET A 370 17.46 -4.99 7.97
N ARG A 371 18.54 -5.76 7.74
CA ARG A 371 18.96 -6.13 6.37
C ARG A 371 17.97 -7.07 5.68
N GLN A 372 17.28 -7.92 6.45
CA GLN A 372 16.30 -8.89 5.96
C GLN A 372 14.96 -8.73 6.68
N PRO A 373 14.30 -7.57 6.50
CA PRO A 373 13.07 -7.26 7.22
C PRO A 373 11.95 -8.21 6.82
N SER A 374 11.88 -8.64 5.56
CA SER A 374 10.89 -9.58 5.03
C SER A 374 10.84 -10.90 5.80
N SER A 375 11.99 -11.45 6.21
CA SER A 375 12.05 -12.70 6.99
C SER A 375 11.55 -12.56 8.43
N HIS A 376 11.30 -11.33 8.88
CA HIS A 376 10.87 -10.98 10.23
C HIS A 376 9.62 -10.09 10.20
N ALA A 377 8.83 -10.12 9.11
CA ALA A 377 7.71 -9.20 8.89
C ALA A 377 6.66 -9.21 10.00
N VAL A 378 6.29 -10.40 10.48
CA VAL A 378 5.39 -10.58 11.63
C VAL A 378 5.91 -9.85 12.86
N MET A 379 7.22 -9.93 13.11
CA MET A 379 7.83 -9.29 14.27
C MET A 379 7.87 -7.78 14.16
N TRP A 380 8.25 -7.26 12.99
CA TRP A 380 8.25 -5.83 12.74
C TRP A 380 6.84 -5.24 12.86
N ARG A 381 5.83 -5.94 12.35
CA ARG A 381 4.42 -5.56 12.50
C ARG A 381 3.96 -5.59 13.94
N SER A 382 4.33 -6.63 14.69
CA SER A 382 4.00 -6.74 16.12
C SER A 382 4.61 -5.59 16.94
N LEU A 383 5.85 -5.22 16.63
CA LEU A 383 6.51 -4.05 17.24
C LEU A 383 5.79 -2.74 16.89
N MET A 384 5.43 -2.54 15.63
CA MET A 384 4.68 -1.35 15.20
C MET A 384 3.28 -1.28 15.81
N ILE A 385 2.61 -2.42 15.98
CA ILE A 385 1.34 -2.50 16.71
C ILE A 385 1.54 -2.07 18.16
N ALA A 386 2.60 -2.54 18.82
CA ALA A 386 2.93 -2.09 20.16
C ALA A 386 3.15 -0.57 20.22
N TRP A 387 3.86 0.01 19.26
CA TRP A 387 3.98 1.47 19.15
C TRP A 387 2.66 2.20 18.99
N VAL A 388 1.70 1.65 18.22
CA VAL A 388 0.37 2.25 18.06
C VAL A 388 -0.41 2.20 19.38
N ILE A 389 -0.42 1.06 20.06
CA ILE A 389 -1.11 0.88 21.35
C ILE A 389 -0.53 1.79 22.43
N GLU A 390 0.80 1.84 22.53
CA GLU A 390 1.53 2.63 23.51
C GLU A 390 1.62 4.11 23.15
N LYS A 391 1.27 4.46 21.90
CA LYS A 391 1.35 5.81 21.31
C LYS A 391 2.74 6.47 21.39
N ASN A 392 3.77 5.67 21.61
CA ASN A 392 5.15 6.14 21.76
C ASN A 392 6.13 5.00 21.46
N ILE A 393 7.04 5.21 20.50
CA ILE A 393 8.07 4.22 20.15
C ILE A 393 9.11 4.00 21.26
N MET A 394 9.24 4.96 22.19
CA MET A 394 10.19 4.87 23.29
C MET A 394 9.71 3.92 24.40
N ASN A 395 8.41 3.64 24.47
CA ASN A 395 7.85 2.71 25.46
C ASN A 395 8.18 1.26 25.13
N VAL A 396 8.31 0.92 23.84
CA VAL A 396 8.65 -0.43 23.38
C VAL A 396 9.78 -0.29 22.37
N GLY A 397 11.01 -0.46 22.85
CA GLY A 397 12.23 -0.35 22.04
C GLY A 397 12.35 -1.42 20.96
N PHE A 398 13.53 -1.53 20.34
CA PHE A 398 13.87 -2.70 19.52
C PHE A 398 14.28 -3.94 20.35
N GLY A 399 14.34 -3.80 21.68
CA GLY A 399 14.61 -4.87 22.66
C GLY A 399 13.89 -6.21 22.39
N PRO A 400 12.56 -6.23 22.17
CA PRO A 400 11.84 -7.48 21.92
C PRO A 400 12.36 -8.25 20.70
N LEU A 401 12.89 -7.54 19.70
CA LEU A 401 13.43 -8.14 18.49
C LEU A 401 14.84 -8.71 18.68
N LEU A 402 15.62 -8.12 19.58
CA LEU A 402 17.00 -8.54 19.87
C LEU A 402 17.07 -9.94 20.50
N GLN A 403 16.00 -10.35 21.18
CA GLN A 403 15.91 -11.62 21.90
C GLN A 403 15.40 -12.76 21.01
N PHE A 404 15.29 -12.56 19.69
CA PHE A 404 14.72 -13.52 18.76
C PHE A 404 15.78 -14.26 17.92
N SER A 405 15.57 -15.56 17.65
CA SER A 405 16.25 -16.39 16.64
C SER A 405 15.46 -17.68 16.39
N PRO A 406 15.35 -18.27 15.16
CA PRO A 406 15.67 -17.85 13.78
C PRO A 406 14.41 -17.46 12.95
N PRO A 407 14.52 -17.05 11.66
CA PRO A 407 13.41 -16.57 10.84
C PRO A 407 12.27 -17.57 10.66
N VAL A 408 11.05 -17.02 10.57
CA VAL A 408 9.82 -17.75 10.26
C VAL A 408 9.79 -18.02 8.75
N PRO A 409 9.40 -19.23 8.29
CA PRO A 409 9.05 -19.44 6.90
C PRO A 409 7.91 -18.49 6.52
N ILE A 410 8.10 -17.68 5.48
CA ILE A 410 7.02 -16.88 4.92
C ILE A 410 5.92 -17.85 4.49
N ILE A 411 4.83 -17.92 5.25
CA ILE A 411 3.65 -18.65 4.84
C ILE A 411 2.99 -17.75 3.81
N HIS A 412 3.26 -17.98 2.53
CA HIS A 412 2.48 -17.39 1.44
C HIS A 412 1.05 -17.92 1.56
N PRO A 413 0.06 -17.15 2.06
CA PRO A 413 -1.33 -17.55 1.97
C PRO A 413 -1.73 -17.20 0.53
N HIS A 414 -1.44 -18.12 -0.38
CA HIS A 414 -1.66 -18.03 -1.83
C HIS A 414 -0.81 -16.97 -2.55
N ASN A 415 -0.08 -17.41 -3.59
CA ASN A 415 0.30 -16.57 -4.71
C ASN A 415 -0.99 -16.05 -5.35
N TYR A 416 -1.48 -14.91 -4.90
CA TYR A 416 -2.24 -14.02 -5.76
C TYR A 416 -1.22 -13.18 -6.53
N ASP A 417 -0.52 -13.83 -7.45
CA ASP A 417 -0.27 -13.20 -8.74
C ASP A 417 -1.66 -12.98 -9.37
N LEU A 418 -2.36 -11.98 -8.88
CA LEU A 418 -3.25 -11.25 -9.76
C LEU A 418 -2.32 -10.44 -10.65
N ASP A 419 -1.83 -11.12 -11.69
CA ASP A 419 -1.57 -10.51 -12.97
C ASP A 419 -2.80 -9.67 -13.28
N PHE A 420 -2.77 -8.40 -12.89
CA PHE A 420 -3.51 -7.40 -13.62
C PHE A 420 -2.84 -7.39 -14.99
N PRO A 421 -3.49 -7.87 -16.07
CA PRO A 421 -2.94 -7.63 -17.38
C PRO A 421 -2.81 -6.12 -17.52
N PRO A 422 -1.67 -5.60 -18.00
CA PRO A 422 -1.61 -4.21 -18.39
C PRO A 422 -2.74 -3.98 -19.39
N ILE A 423 -3.63 -3.05 -19.08
CA ILE A 423 -4.60 -2.53 -20.04
C ILE A 423 -3.76 -1.98 -21.20
N GLY A 424 -3.77 -2.71 -22.32
CA GLY A 424 -3.08 -2.33 -23.56
C GLY A 424 -1.86 -3.19 -23.92
N ALA A 425 -2.08 -4.45 -24.29
CA ALA A 425 -1.19 -5.15 -25.21
C ALA A 425 -2.04 -5.80 -26.31
N ALA A 426 -2.16 -5.11 -27.44
CA ALA A 426 -2.75 -5.66 -28.64
C ALA A 426 -1.87 -6.80 -29.15
N ASP A 427 -2.40 -8.02 -29.09
CA ASP A 427 -1.82 -9.21 -29.67
C ASP A 427 -1.82 -9.10 -31.21
N HIS A 428 -0.64 -8.82 -31.78
CA HIS A 428 -0.32 -9.04 -33.19
C HIS A 428 0.54 -10.31 -33.30
N GLY A 429 -0.12 -11.46 -33.29
CA GLY A 429 0.47 -12.72 -33.73
C GLY A 429 0.72 -12.72 -35.23
N GLU A 430 1.94 -12.41 -35.66
CA GLU A 430 2.45 -12.81 -36.97
C GLU A 430 2.92 -14.26 -36.90
N ARG A 431 2.07 -15.17 -37.38
CA ARG A 431 2.50 -16.51 -37.79
C ARG A 431 3.27 -16.38 -39.11
N ARG A 432 4.59 -16.63 -39.08
CA ARG A 432 5.33 -17.00 -40.30
C ARG A 432 4.97 -18.45 -40.67
N PRO A 433 4.63 -18.75 -41.94
CA PRO A 433 4.55 -20.14 -42.40
C PRO A 433 5.97 -20.72 -42.53
N LYS A 434 6.11 -21.99 -42.12
CA LYS A 434 7.20 -22.86 -42.55
C LYS A 434 6.74 -23.52 -43.85
N GLY A 435 7.54 -23.44 -44.90
CA GLY A 435 7.28 -24.03 -46.21
C GLY A 435 7.18 -22.99 -47.29
#